data_AF-A0A7G9T4G6-F1
#
_entry.id   AF-A0A7G9T4G6-F1
#
_cell.length_a   1.000
_cell.length_b   1.000
_cell.length_c   1.000
_cell.angle_alpha   90.00
_cell.angle_beta   90.00
_cell.angle_gamma   90.00
#
_symmetry.space_group_name_H-M   'P 1'
#
loop_
_entity.id
_entity.type
_entity.pdbx_description
1 polymer ?
#
loop_
_entity_poly.entity_id
_entity_poly.type
_entity_poly.pdbx_seq_one_letter_code
_entity_poly.pdbx_strand_id
1 'polypeptide(L)' 'MYISEIIKNRINELGITWYRLWKITGIGWGTFERLKENPNNRVSSINLIKIANALEIDLNEFKKIDGSEINDSRNSN' A
#
# COMPACT_ATOMS: atom_id res chain seq x y z
N MET A 1 9.75 1.66 -6.86
CA MET A 1 9.25 1.87 -5.48
C MET A 1 8.22 0.79 -5.21
N TYR A 2 8.29 0.11 -4.08
CA TYR A 2 7.39 -1.00 -3.73
C TYR A 2 6.27 -0.56 -2.80
N ILE A 3 5.15 -1.30 -2.79
CA ILE A 3 3.99 -0.99 -1.93
C ILE A 3 4.39 -0.97 -0.46
N SER A 4 5.25 -1.90 -0.04
CA SER A 4 5.76 -1.96 1.32
C SER A 4 6.61 -0.74 1.70
N GLU A 5 7.28 -0.09 0.75
CA GLU A 5 8.07 1.13 0.99
C GLU A 5 7.16 2.33 1.22
N ILE A 6 6.10 2.51 0.41
CA ILE A 6 5.09 3.55 0.63
C ILE A 6 4.49 3.40 2.03
N ILE A 7 4.07 2.18 2.37
CA ILE A 7 3.48 1.86 3.68
C ILE A 7 4.48 2.18 4.80
N LYS A 8 5.75 1.76 4.66
CA LYS A 8 6.79 2.01 5.66
C LYS A 8 7.01 3.51 5.87
N ASN A 9 7.11 4.27 4.79
CA ASN A 9 7.31 5.72 4.86
C ASN A 9 6.14 6.40 5.58
N ARG A 10 4.90 6.03 5.21
CA ARG A 10 3.71 6.60 5.83
C ARG A 10 3.57 6.24 7.31
N ILE A 11 3.92 5.00 7.70
CA ILE A 11 4.01 4.58 9.10
C ILE A 11 4.96 5.49 9.88
N ASN A 12 6.13 5.78 9.32
CA ASN A 12 7.13 6.65 9.96
C ASN A 12 6.64 8.11 10.06
N GLU A 13 6.02 8.64 9.01
CA GLU A 13 5.43 9.98 9.01
C GLU A 13 4.33 10.16 10.07
N LEU A 14 3.48 9.15 10.23
CA LEU A 14 2.40 9.14 11.22
C LEU A 14 2.90 8.79 12.63
N GLY A 15 4.16 8.41 12.80
CA GLY A 15 4.72 8.00 14.09
C GLY A 15 4.05 6.76 14.69
N ILE A 16 3.43 5.91 13.86
CA ILE A 16 2.78 4.66 14.31
C ILE A 16 3.71 3.48 14.13
N THR A 17 3.36 2.34 14.73
CA THR A 17 4.10 1.08 14.52
C THR A 17 3.39 0.19 13.53
N TRP A 18 4.14 -0.73 12.91
CA TRP A 18 3.56 -1.84 12.14
C TRP A 18 2.50 -2.61 12.95
N TYR A 19 2.73 -2.82 14.24
CA TYR A 19 1.76 -3.45 15.13
C TYR A 19 0.46 -2.64 15.26
N ARG A 20 0.56 -1.31 15.38
CA ARG A 20 -0.60 -0.41 15.44
C ARG A 20 -1.40 -0.47 14.13
N LEU A 21 -0.71 -0.44 12.98
CA LEU A 21 -1.35 -0.57 11.68
C LEU A 21 -2.07 -1.92 11.53
N TRP A 22 -1.44 -3.01 11.97
CA TRP A 22 -2.08 -4.33 11.97
C TRP A 22 -3.39 -4.34 12.76
N LYS A 23 -3.39 -3.75 13.97
CA LYS A 23 -4.59 -3.63 14.80
C LYS A 23 -5.70 -2.82 14.15
N ILE A 24 -5.36 -1.71 13.48
CA ILE A 24 -6.34 -0.83 12.82
C ILE A 24 -6.94 -1.50 11.58
N THR A 25 -6.11 -2.17 10.78
CA THR A 25 -6.55 -2.77 9.51
C THR A 25 -7.35 -4.07 9.68
N GLY A 26 -7.15 -4.78 10.80
CA GLY A 26 -7.79 -6.07 11.04
C GLY A 26 -7.38 -7.16 10.04
N ILE A 27 -6.25 -6.97 9.34
CA ILE A 27 -5.68 -7.95 8.42
C ILE A 27 -5.08 -9.11 9.23
N GLY A 28 -5.17 -10.35 8.72
CA GLY A 28 -4.56 -11.50 9.38
C GLY A 28 -3.04 -11.32 9.54
N TRP A 29 -2.50 -11.67 10.71
CA TRP A 29 -1.08 -11.44 11.06
C TRP A 29 -0.11 -11.98 10.01
N GLY A 30 -0.31 -13.21 9.50
CA GLY A 30 0.54 -13.79 8.47
C GLY A 30 0.52 -13.06 7.13
N THR A 31 -0.58 -12.39 6.77
CA THR A 31 -0.63 -11.52 5.59
C THR A 31 0.17 -10.24 5.82
N PHE A 32 0.13 -9.73 7.06
CA PHE A 32 0.82 -8.54 7.46
C PHE A 32 2.35 -8.72 7.57
N GLU A 33 2.81 -9.86 8.09
CA GLU A 33 4.23 -10.23 8.09
C GLU A 33 4.78 -10.36 6.67
N ARG A 34 4.05 -11.06 5.78
CA ARG A 34 4.46 -11.17 4.36
C ARG A 34 4.56 -9.82 3.67
N LEU A 35 3.70 -8.86 4.01
CA LEU A 35 3.76 -7.49 3.49
C LEU A 35 4.98 -6.72 4.01
N LYS A 36 5.35 -6.92 5.27
CA LYS A 36 6.51 -6.28 5.91
C LYS A 36 7.82 -6.83 5.36
N GLU A 37 7.91 -8.14 5.18
CA GLU A 37 9.15 -8.83 4.83
C GLU A 37 9.41 -8.91 3.33
N ASN A 38 8.35 -8.95 2.52
CA ASN A 38 8.49 -9.21 1.09
C ASN A 38 7.89 -8.06 0.25
N PRO A 39 8.73 -7.15 -0.30
CA PRO A 39 8.29 -5.99 -1.05
C PRO A 39 7.55 -6.34 -2.36
N ASN A 40 7.76 -7.55 -2.89
CA ASN A 40 7.11 -8.05 -4.10
C ASN A 40 5.83 -8.84 -3.83
N ASN A 41 5.41 -8.95 -2.57
CA ASN A 41 4.24 -9.74 -2.23
C ASN A 41 2.97 -9.10 -2.81
N ARG A 42 2.20 -9.90 -3.57
CA ARG A 42 0.90 -9.46 -4.09
C ARG A 42 -0.08 -9.37 -2.93
N VAL A 43 -0.46 -8.13 -2.60
CA VAL A 43 -1.53 -7.85 -1.64
C VAL A 43 -2.84 -7.80 -2.40
N SER A 44 -3.84 -8.56 -1.95
CA SER A 44 -5.20 -8.44 -2.51
C SER A 44 -5.71 -7.01 -2.40
N SER A 45 -6.46 -6.54 -3.41
CA SER A 45 -7.02 -5.18 -3.43
C SER A 45 -7.80 -4.80 -2.17
N ILE A 46 -8.53 -5.75 -1.57
CA ILE A 46 -9.29 -5.49 -0.32
C ILE A 46 -8.39 -5.17 0.87
N ASN A 47 -7.23 -5.82 0.97
CA ASN A 47 -6.25 -5.54 2.02
C ASN A 47 -5.51 -4.23 1.75
N LEU A 48 -5.23 -3.91 0.48
CA LEU A 48 -4.70 -2.59 0.09
C LEU A 48 -5.65 -1.47 0.48
N ILE A 49 -6.95 -1.61 0.23
CA ILE A 49 -7.96 -0.62 0.63
C ILE A 49 -7.98 -0.42 2.16
N LYS A 50 -7.93 -1.52 2.93
CA LYS A 50 -7.85 -1.42 4.40
C LYS A 50 -6.61 -0.68 4.87
N ILE A 51 -5.46 -0.95 4.27
CA ILE A 51 -4.19 -0.28 4.58
C ILE A 51 -4.25 1.20 4.17
N ALA A 52 -4.75 1.49 2.96
CA ALA A 52 -4.92 2.84 2.45
C ALA A 52 -5.75 3.70 3.40
N ASN A 53 -6.91 3.20 3.81
CA ASN A 53 -7.80 3.88 4.75
C ASN A 53 -7.13 4.08 6.12
N ALA A 54 -6.39 3.09 6.61
CA ALA A 54 -5.72 3.16 7.91
C ALA A 54 -4.52 4.13 7.94
N LEU A 55 -3.91 4.40 6.78
CA LEU A 55 -2.75 5.26 6.62
C LEU A 55 -3.06 6.60 5.94
N GLU A 56 -4.33 6.82 5.59
CA GLU A 56 -4.81 7.98 4.83
C GLU A 56 -4.02 8.16 3.52
N ILE A 57 -3.75 7.06 2.81
CA ILE A 57 -3.07 7.03 1.53
C ILE A 57 -4.10 7.00 0.40
N ASP A 58 -3.92 7.81 -0.64
CA ASP A 58 -4.70 7.69 -1.88
C ASP A 58 -4.30 6.37 -2.59
N LEU A 59 -5.30 5.54 -2.90
CA LEU A 59 -5.12 4.30 -3.65
C LEU A 59 -4.36 4.47 -4.98
N ASN A 60 -4.40 5.65 -5.59
CA ASN A 60 -3.63 5.97 -6.79
C ASN A 60 -2.11 5.95 -6.56
N GLU A 61 -1.64 6.14 -5.32
CA GLU A 61 -0.22 5.99 -4.99
C GLU A 61 0.24 4.53 -5.11
N PHE A 62 -0.63 3.56 -4.86
CA PHE A 62 -0.33 2.14 -5.08
C PHE A 62 -0.37 1.76 -6.56
N LYS A 63 -1.23 2.40 -7.38
CA LYS A 63 -1.32 2.13 -8.83
C LYS A 63 -0.06 2.53 -9.60
N LYS A 64 0.66 3.55 -9.14
CA LYS A 64 1.94 3.99 -9.73
C LYS A 64 3.03 2.90 -9.64
N ILE A 65 2.84 1.88 -8.80
CA ILE A 65 3.81 0.81 -8.59
C ILE A 65 3.54 -0.40 -9.50
N ASP A 66 2.28 -0.68 -9.84
CA ASP A 66 1.89 -1.88 -10.60
C ASP A 66 2.03 -1.71 -12.13
N GLY A 67 2.73 -0.67 -12.58
CA GLY A 67 3.05 -0.46 -14.01
C GLY A 67 1.88 0.05 -14.87
N SER A 68 0.74 0.40 -14.29
CA SER A 68 -0.24 1.24 -14.98
C SER A 68 0.14 2.71 -14.80
N GLU A 69 1.24 3.12 -15.44
CA GLU A 69 1.26 4.47 -16.01
C GLU A 69 0.04 4.54 -16.92
N ILE A 70 -0.95 5.32 -16.50
CA ILE A 70 -2.08 5.64 -17.35
C ILE A 70 -1.46 6.28 -18.58
N ASN A 71 -1.57 5.59 -19.73
CA ASN A 71 -1.42 6.17 -21.04
C ASN A 71 -2.50 7.27 -21.20
N ASP A 72 -2.29 8.40 -20.53
CA ASP A 72 -3.00 9.65 -20.76
C ASP A 72 -2.27 10.49 -21.82
N SER A 73 -1.53 9.82 -22.73
CA SER A 73 -1.30 10.34 -24.06
C SER A 73 -2.59 10.17 -24.85
N ARG A 74 -3.57 11.04 -24.53
CA ARG A 74 -4.70 11.33 -25.40
C ARG A 74 -4.16 11.54 -26.80
N ASN A 75 -4.51 10.59 -27.65
CA ASN A 75 -4.66 10.79 -29.08
C ASN A 75 -5.33 12.16 -29.30
N SER A 76 -4.59 13.11 -29.85
CA SER A 76 -5.11 14.40 -30.29
C SER A 76 -4.38 14.74 -31.58
N ASN A 77 -5.06 14.28 -32.65
CA ASN A 77 -5.05 14.74 -34.05
C ASN A 77 -3.73 14.73 -34.82
#